data_AF-A0A127B7T1-F1
#
_entry.id   AF-A0A127B7T1-F1
#
_cell.length_a   1.000
_cell.length_b   1.000
_cell.length_c   1.000
_cell.angle_alpha   90.00
_cell.angle_beta   90.00
_cell.angle_gamma   90.00
#
_symmetry.space_group_name_H-M   'P 1'
#
loop_
_entity.id
_entity.type
_entity.pdbx_description
1 polymer ?
#
loop_
_entity_poly.entity_id
_entity_poly.type
_entity_poly.pdbx_seq_one_letter_code
_entity_poly.pdbx_strand_id
1 'polypeptide(L)' 'MKTIAVDESTWKKIKMLKDKLEARSYDEVLQKLIETWHLVELDKKVDKVVMSDEEAETLINIIKKKKES' A
#
# COMPACT_ATOMS: atom_id res chain seq x y z
N MET A 1 18.87 -12.85 -0.58
CA MET A 1 18.59 -11.92 0.52
C MET A 1 19.44 -10.68 0.34
N LYS A 2 18.90 -9.49 0.58
CA LYS A 2 19.68 -8.25 0.71
C LYS A 2 19.55 -7.79 2.15
N THR A 3 20.67 -7.38 2.75
CA THR A 3 20.69 -6.92 4.14
C THR A 3 20.53 -5.41 4.18
N ILE A 4 19.72 -4.92 5.12
CA ILE A 4 19.60 -3.50 5.44
C ILE A 4 20.12 -3.25 6.85
N ALA A 5 20.92 -2.20 7.01
CA ALA A 5 21.31 -1.72 8.32
C ALA A 5 20.21 -0.81 8.86
N VAL A 6 19.80 -1.04 10.10
CA VAL A 6 18.84 -0.20 10.82
C VAL A 6 19.41 0.16 12.18
N ASP A 7 19.03 1.32 12.69
CA ASP A 7 19.40 1.72 14.05
C ASP A 7 18.64 0.89 15.10
N GLU A 8 19.16 0.89 16.33
CA GLU A 8 18.60 0.12 17.44
C GLU A 8 17.14 0.49 17.76
N SER A 9 16.75 1.75 17.56
CA SER A 9 15.38 2.19 17.82
C SER A 9 14.40 1.62 16.79
N THR A 10 14.80 1.63 15.52
CA THR A 10 14.04 1.02 14.41
C THR A 10 13.94 -0.49 14.61
N TRP A 11 15.03 -1.14 15.02
CA TRP A 11 15.05 -2.57 15.32
C TRP A 11 14.06 -2.97 16.42
N LYS A 12 14.00 -2.22 17.51
CA LYS A 12 13.03 -2.45 18.59
C LYS A 12 11.58 -2.33 18.10
N LYS A 13 11.29 -1.33 17.27
CA LYS A 13 9.95 -1.14 16.67
C LYS A 13 9.57 -2.32 15.77
N ILE A 14 10.49 -2.79 14.93
CA ILE A 14 10.26 -3.94 14.05
C ILE A 14 9.98 -5.21 14.87
N LYS A 15 10.70 -5.44 15.97
CA LYS A 15 10.42 -6.53 16.90
C LYS A 15 9.02 -6.46 17.48
N MET A 16 8.63 -5.31 18.01
CA MET A 16 7.28 -5.11 18.55
C MET A 16 6.19 -5.33 17.50
N LEU A 17 6.43 -4.91 16.26
CA LEU A 17 5.50 -5.12 15.15
C LEU A 17 5.38 -6.61 14.78
N LYS A 18 6.48 -7.36 14.81
CA LYS A 18 6.46 -8.80 14.57
C LYS A 18 5.52 -9.52 15.52
N ASP A 19 5.58 -9.19 16.80
CA ASP A 19 4.74 -9.81 17.83
C ASP A 19 3.27 -9.39 17.66
N LYS A 20 3.01 -8.10 17.41
CA LYS A 20 1.65 -7.59 17.19
C LYS A 20 0.96 -8.13 15.93
N LEU A 21 1.73 -8.36 14.87
CA LEU A 21 1.23 -8.85 13.58
C LEU A 21 1.28 -10.38 13.47
N GLU A 22 1.73 -11.06 14.53
CA GLU A 22 1.96 -12.51 14.58
C GLU A 22 2.77 -13.02 13.38
N ALA A 23 3.73 -12.22 12.92
CA ALA A 23 4.50 -12.49 11.73
C ALA A 23 5.60 -13.53 11.99
N ARG A 24 5.79 -14.43 11.02
CA ARG A 24 6.75 -15.55 11.08
C ARG A 24 8.19 -15.06 10.93
N SER A 25 8.42 -14.00 10.18
CA SER A 25 9.74 -13.41 9.95
C SER A 25 9.70 -11.88 9.94
N TYR A 26 10.87 -11.25 10.09
CA TYR A 26 10.98 -9.80 9.94
C TYR A 26 10.77 -9.35 8.50
N ASP A 27 11.09 -10.20 7.52
CA ASP A 27 10.79 -9.93 6.11
C ASP A 27 9.27 -9.84 5.88
N GLU A 28 8.49 -10.72 6.53
CA GLU A 28 7.03 -10.69 6.46
C GLU A 28 6.47 -9.40 7.09
N VAL A 29 7.06 -8.94 8.21
CA VAL A 29 6.70 -7.64 8.80
C VAL A 29 6.93 -6.51 7.80
N LEU A 30 8.11 -6.48 7.16
CA LEU A 30 8.44 -5.46 6.18
C LEU A 30 7.52 -5.52 4.95
N GLN A 31 7.19 -6.71 4.45
CA GLN A 31 6.23 -6.87 3.36
C GLN A 31 4.86 -6.32 3.71
N LYS A 32 4.30 -6.68 4.88
CA LYS A 32 2.99 -6.18 5.32
C LYS A 32 2.98 -4.66 5.49
N LEU A 33 4.08 -4.09 6.01
CA LEU A 33 4.22 -2.62 6.13
C LEU A 33 4.24 -1.93 4.76
N ILE A 34 4.96 -2.49 3.79
CA ILE A 34 5.02 -1.95 2.43
C ILE A 34 3.65 -2.04 1.74
N GLU A 35 2.97 -3.17 1.85
CA GLU A 35 1.62 -3.36 1.31
C GLU A 35 0.62 -2.40 1.93
N THR A 36 0.65 -2.26 3.26
CA THR A 36 -0.22 -1.30 3.97
C THR A 36 0.07 0.14 3.54
N TRP A 37 1.34 0.50 3.39
CA TRP A 37 1.72 1.83 2.92
C TRP A 37 1.19 2.11 1.50
N HIS A 38 1.29 1.14 0.58
CA HIS A 38 0.72 1.29 -0.75
C HIS A 38 -0.80 1.48 -0.73
N LEU A 39 -1.52 0.78 0.14
CA LEU A 39 -2.96 0.95 0.30
C LEU A 39 -3.30 2.35 0.82
N VAL A 40 -2.60 2.83 1.85
CA VAL A 40 -2.81 4.17 2.41
C VAL A 40 -2.43 5.27 1.42
N GLU A 41 -1.36 5.09 0.63
CA GLU A 41 -0.98 6.00 -0.46
C GLU A 41 -2.04 6.06 -1.56
N LEU A 42 -2.61 4.90 -1.92
CA LEU A 42 -3.67 4.80 -2.92
C LEU A 42 -4.93 5.49 -2.41
N ASP A 43 -5.33 5.21 -1.17
CA ASP A 43 -6.48 5.83 -0.49
C ASP A 43 -6.35 7.35 -0.47
N LYS A 44 -5.20 7.89 -0.06
CA LYS A 44 -4.93 9.34 -0.09
C LYS A 44 -4.93 9.95 -1.48
N LYS A 45 -4.57 9.19 -2.52
CA LYS A 45 -4.62 9.65 -3.91
C LYS A 45 -6.05 9.63 -4.43
N VAL A 46 -6.83 8.61 -4.09
CA VAL A 46 -8.25 8.49 -4.44
C VAL A 46 -9.09 9.53 -3.70
N ASP A 47 -8.80 9.84 -2.43
CA ASP A 47 -9.44 10.92 -1.67
C ASP A 47 -9.22 12.32 -2.27
N LYS A 48 -8.12 12.52 -3.00
CA LYS A 48 -7.89 13.74 -3.77
C LYS A 48 -8.66 13.77 -5.09
N VAL A 49 -9.11 12.62 -5.56
CA VAL A 49 -9.99 12.49 -6.71
C VAL A 49 -11.43 12.49 -6.20
N VAL A 50 -11.87 13.65 -5.71
CA VAL A 50 -13.30 13.93 -5.62
C VAL A 50 -13.78 14.17 -7.05
N MET A 51 -14.12 13.09 -7.75
CA MET A 51 -14.76 13.14 -9.06
C MET A 51 -16.27 13.16 -8.86
N SER A 52 -16.98 13.93 -9.67
CA SER A 52 -18.44 13.82 -9.72
C SER A 52 -18.84 12.47 -10.35
N ASP A 53 -20.05 11.99 -10.07
CA ASP A 53 -20.55 10.74 -10.66
C ASP A 53 -20.52 10.79 -12.20
N GLU A 54 -20.77 11.96 -12.81
CA GLU A 54 -20.68 12.16 -14.27
C GLU A 54 -19.25 11.99 -14.82
N GLU A 55 -18.24 12.48 -14.10
CA GLU A 55 -16.84 12.34 -14.48
C GLU A 55 -16.38 10.89 -14.34
N ALA A 56 -16.84 10.19 -13.30
CA ALA A 56 -16.58 8.77 -13.09
C ALA A 56 -17.15 7.91 -14.23
N GLU A 57 -18.40 8.17 -14.63
CA GLU A 57 -19.08 7.46 -15.72
C GLU A 57 -18.36 7.65 -17.06
N THR A 58 -17.90 8.88 -17.32
CA THR A 58 -17.13 9.20 -18.52
C THR A 58 -15.80 8.43 -18.56
N LEU A 59 -15.09 8.37 -17.43
CA LEU A 59 -13.82 7.65 -17.32
C LEU A 59 -13.99 6.13 -17.51
N ILE A 60 -15.03 5.54 -16.92
CA ILE A 60 -15.37 4.11 -17.10
C ILE A 60 -15.66 3.80 -18.57
N ASN A 61 -16.40 4.66 -19.26
CA ASN A 61 -16.74 4.49 -20.67
C ASN A 61 -15.51 4.56 -21.58
N ILE A 62 -14.55 5.44 -21.29
CA ILE A 62 -13.29 5.53 -22.01
C ILE A 62 -12.45 4.26 -21.79
N ILE A 63 -12.35 3.77 -20.55
CA ILE A 63 -11.59 2.54 -20.23
C ILE A 63 -12.21 1.32 -20.92
N LYS A 64 -13.54 1.19 -20.93
CA LYS A 64 -14.24 0.10 -21.62
C LYS A 64 -13.96 0.10 -23.13
N LYS A 65 -14.08 1.26 -23.79
CA LYS A 65 -13.75 1.40 -25.21
C LYS A 65 -12.31 1.02 -25.54
N LYS A 66 -11.37 1.28 -24.63
CA LYS A 66 -9.95 0.93 -24.80
C LYS A 66 -9.64 -0.54 -24.61
N LYS A 67 -10.50 -1.31 -23.93
CA LYS A 67 -10.38 -2.75 -23.72
C LYS A 67 -11.00 -3.58 -24.85
N GLU A 68 -11.87 -2.97 -25.63
CA GLU A 68 -12.55 -3.58 -26.79
C GLU A 68 -11.83 -3.30 -28.12
N SER A 69 -10.73 -2.51 -28.10
CA SER A 69 -9.78 -2.34 -29.22
C SER A 69 -8.52 -3.16 -28.99
#